data_AF-A0AAU0WQS5-F1
#
_entry.id   AF-A0AAU0WQS5-F1
#
_cell.length_a   1.000
_cell.length_b   1.000
_cell.length_c   1.000
_cell.angle_alpha   90.00
_cell.angle_beta   90.00
_cell.angle_gamma   90.00
#
_symmetry.space_group_name_H-M   'P 1'
#
loop_
_entity.id
_entity.type
_entity.pdbx_description
1 polymer ?
#
loop_
_entity_poly.entity_id
_entity_poly.type
_entity_poly.pdbx_seq_one_letter_code
_entity_poly.pdbx_strand_id
1 'polypeptide(L)'
;MTNTPNVTFEPVKYAVSALPVDHPDYAAYVIRVVLRPHDQWAVFHAGPKGGHGGRYLGADGSWSLDEHHFDLDTARALAMDAALTVAVPVHGRTAADVLAADKSAVVR
;
A
#
# COMPACT_ATOMS: atom_id res chain seq x y z
N MET A 1 -14.56 -32.37 -30.79
CA MET A 1 -13.66 -32.16 -29.64
C MET A 1 -13.89 -30.75 -29.15
N THR A 2 -14.38 -30.59 -27.93
CA THR A 2 -14.71 -29.28 -27.37
C THR A 2 -13.42 -28.67 -26.82
N ASN A 3 -12.92 -27.60 -27.45
CA ASN A 3 -11.78 -26.84 -26.92
C ASN A 3 -12.27 -26.06 -25.69
N THR A 4 -12.23 -26.70 -24.52
CA THR A 4 -12.47 -26.00 -23.26
C THR A 4 -11.21 -25.21 -22.91
N PRO A 5 -11.29 -23.87 -22.80
CA PRO A 5 -10.13 -23.05 -22.47
C PRO A 5 -9.63 -23.35 -21.05
N ASN A 6 -8.32 -23.32 -20.87
CA ASN A 6 -7.69 -23.48 -19.56
C ASN A 6 -7.74 -22.14 -18.80
N VAL A 7 -8.24 -22.16 -17.57
CA VAL A 7 -8.35 -20.94 -16.73
C VAL A 7 -7.14 -20.86 -15.82
N THR A 8 -6.51 -19.69 -15.76
CA THR A 8 -5.40 -19.39 -14.85
C THR A 8 -5.74 -18.19 -13.98
N PHE A 9 -5.11 -18.11 -12.80
CA PHE A 9 -5.22 -16.99 -11.89
C PHE A 9 -3.84 -16.45 -11.59
N GLU A 10 -3.70 -15.13 -11.61
CA GLU A 10 -2.48 -14.43 -11.22
C GLU A 10 -2.81 -13.26 -10.29
N PRO A 11 -1.92 -12.92 -9.33
CA PRO A 11 -2.14 -11.77 -8.47
C PRO A 11 -2.02 -10.48 -9.28
N VAL A 12 -3.08 -9.67 -9.28
CA VAL A 12 -3.10 -8.34 -9.92
C VAL A 12 -2.93 -7.20 -8.91
N LYS A 13 -2.83 -7.53 -7.61
CA LYS A 13 -2.76 -6.56 -6.52
C LYS A 13 -2.11 -7.15 -5.28
N TYR A 14 -1.22 -6.39 -4.65
CA TYR A 14 -0.64 -6.69 -3.34
C TYR A 14 -1.01 -5.60 -2.34
N ALA A 15 -1.14 -5.98 -1.07
CA ALA A 15 -1.31 -5.08 0.07
C ALA A 15 -0.04 -5.13 0.93
N VAL A 16 0.48 -3.96 1.29
CA VAL A 16 1.71 -3.79 2.06
C VAL A 16 1.40 -2.87 3.23
N SER A 17 1.73 -3.28 4.45
CA SER A 17 1.55 -2.50 5.67
C SER A 17 2.57 -2.94 6.70
N ALA A 18 3.05 -1.99 7.50
CA ALA A 18 3.90 -2.26 8.66
C ALA A 18 3.09 -2.55 9.93
N LEU A 19 1.76 -2.35 9.90
CA LEU A 19 0.87 -2.69 11.00
C LEU A 19 0.39 -4.15 10.89
N PRO A 20 0.17 -4.85 12.02
CA PRO A 20 -0.55 -6.12 12.05
C PRO A 20 -1.92 -6.01 11.35
N VAL A 21 -2.34 -7.07 10.67
CA VAL A 21 -3.58 -7.08 9.86
C VAL A 21 -4.84 -6.86 10.70
N ASP A 22 -4.78 -7.23 11.99
CA ASP A 22 -5.83 -7.07 12.98
C ASP A 22 -5.78 -5.72 13.73
N HIS A 23 -4.76 -4.88 13.47
CA HIS A 23 -4.66 -3.57 14.10
C HIS A 23 -5.81 -2.65 13.64
N PRO A 24 -6.48 -1.90 14.55
CA PRO A 24 -7.64 -1.06 14.20
C PRO A 24 -7.34 -0.03 13.11
N ASP A 25 -6.13 0.52 13.11
CA ASP A 25 -5.68 1.48 12.08
C ASP A 25 -5.14 0.83 10.80
N TYR A 26 -5.09 -0.51 10.68
CA TYR A 26 -4.43 -1.21 9.57
C TYR A 26 -4.80 -0.63 8.21
N ALA A 27 -6.10 -0.46 7.94
CA ALA A 27 -6.62 0.02 6.67
C ALA A 27 -6.07 1.40 6.25
N ALA A 28 -5.75 2.27 7.21
CA ALA A 28 -5.19 3.59 6.95
C ALA A 28 -3.72 3.56 6.50
N TYR A 29 -3.00 2.49 6.82
CA TYR A 29 -1.57 2.31 6.52
C TYR A 29 -1.31 1.31 5.39
N VAL A 30 -2.36 0.77 4.76
CA VAL A 30 -2.20 -0.12 3.60
C VAL A 30 -1.78 0.66 2.36
N ILE A 31 -0.58 0.36 1.88
CA ILE A 31 -0.09 0.68 0.55
C ILE A 31 -0.44 -0.48 -0.39
N ARG A 32 -0.85 -0.15 -1.61
CA ARG A 32 -1.28 -1.11 -2.62
C ARG A 32 -0.32 -1.07 -3.79
N VAL A 33 0.16 -2.24 -4.20
CA VAL A 33 0.92 -2.41 -5.45
C VAL A 33 -0.05 -3.03 -6.44
N VAL A 34 -0.42 -2.31 -7.49
CA VAL A 34 -1.53 -2.69 -8.39
C VAL A 34 -1.02 -2.81 -9.81
N LEU A 35 -1.36 -3.93 -10.46
CA LEU A 35 -1.06 -4.18 -11.87
C LEU A 35 -1.77 -3.14 -12.75
N ARG A 36 -1.08 -2.77 -13.81
CA ARG A 36 -1.47 -1.85 -14.88
C ARG A 36 -1.23 -2.51 -16.23
N PRO A 37 -1.77 -1.94 -17.32
CA PRO A 37 -1.47 -2.42 -18.66
C PRO A 37 0.04 -2.55 -18.90
N HIS A 38 0.42 -3.44 -19.82
CA HIS A 38 1.82 -3.67 -20.21
C HIS A 38 2.73 -4.22 -19.10
N ASP A 39 2.17 -4.99 -18.16
CA ASP A 39 2.90 -5.59 -17.03
C ASP A 39 3.62 -4.54 -16.15
N GLN A 40 3.01 -3.36 -16.06
CA GLN A 40 3.49 -2.27 -15.23
C GLN A 40 2.73 -2.25 -13.91
N TRP A 41 3.36 -1.67 -12.89
CA TRP A 41 2.84 -1.66 -11.54
C TRP A 41 2.84 -0.24 -10.98
N ALA A 42 1.76 0.11 -10.29
CA ALA A 42 1.62 1.39 -9.62
C ALA A 42 1.57 1.18 -8.10
N VAL A 43 2.22 2.08 -7.35
CA VAL A 43 2.19 2.10 -5.89
C VAL A 43 1.19 3.16 -5.45
N PHE A 44 0.13 2.75 -4.74
CA PHE A 44 -1.02 3.57 -4.44
C PHE A 44 -1.39 3.51 -2.95
N HIS A 45 -1.61 4.66 -2.34
CA HIS A 45 -2.13 4.79 -0.98
C HIS A 45 -3.52 5.43 -1.02
N ALA A 46 -4.52 4.76 -0.45
CA ALA A 46 -5.91 5.21 -0.49
C ALA A 46 -6.25 6.28 0.56
N GLY A 47 -5.34 6.55 1.49
CA GLY A 47 -5.59 7.41 2.63
C GLY A 47 -6.47 6.77 3.73
N PRO A 48 -6.63 7.48 4.87
CA PRO A 48 -7.23 6.97 6.11
C PRO A 48 -8.71 6.60 6.05
N LYS A 49 -9.43 6.95 4.98
CA LYS A 49 -10.85 6.60 4.79
C LYS A 49 -11.13 5.84 3.50
N GLY A 50 -10.10 5.28 2.88
CA GLY A 50 -10.23 4.34 1.76
C GLY A 50 -10.88 4.85 0.47
N GLY A 51 -11.23 6.13 0.34
CA GLY A 51 -12.11 6.59 -0.75
C GLY A 51 -11.85 7.98 -1.35
N HIS A 52 -11.22 8.93 -0.66
CA HIS A 52 -11.07 10.29 -1.20
C HIS A 52 -9.66 10.84 -0.93
N GLY A 53 -8.93 11.15 -2.01
CA GLY A 53 -7.57 11.71 -1.96
C GLY A 53 -6.45 10.68 -2.05
N GLY A 54 -6.69 9.51 -2.64
CA GLY A 54 -5.65 8.52 -2.87
C GLY A 54 -4.54 9.08 -3.77
N ARG A 55 -3.30 8.66 -3.50
CA ARG A 55 -2.11 9.17 -4.18
C ARG A 55 -1.23 8.04 -4.67
N TYR A 56 -0.49 8.33 -5.72
CA TYR A 56 0.53 7.47 -6.28
C TYR A 56 1.90 7.91 -5.81
N LEU A 57 2.78 6.94 -5.60
CA LEU A 57 4.17 7.19 -5.24
C LEU A 57 5.01 7.34 -6.50
N GLY A 58 5.68 8.48 -6.65
CA GLY A 58 6.66 8.73 -7.69
C GLY A 58 8.03 8.12 -7.35
N ALA A 59 8.88 7.99 -8.38
CA ALA A 59 10.25 7.48 -8.22
C ALA A 59 11.12 8.38 -7.31
N ASP A 60 10.73 9.64 -7.16
CA ASP A 60 11.35 10.63 -6.28
C ASP A 60 10.88 10.54 -4.82
N GLY A 61 9.99 9.58 -4.50
CA GLY A 61 9.40 9.39 -3.19
C GLY A 61 8.23 10.33 -2.89
N SER A 62 7.78 11.14 -3.85
CA SER A 62 6.66 12.06 -3.65
C SER A 62 5.30 11.37 -3.86
N TRP A 63 4.29 11.80 -3.10
CA TRP A 63 2.91 11.33 -3.25
C TRP A 63 2.07 12.34 -4.03
N SER A 64 1.64 11.97 -5.23
CA SER A 64 0.89 12.84 -6.16
C SER A 64 -0.40 12.19 -6.66
N LEU A 65 -1.17 12.90 -7.48
CA LEU A 65 -2.32 12.32 -8.20
C LEU A 65 -1.91 11.69 -9.53
N ASP A 66 -0.67 11.92 -9.96
CA ASP A 66 -0.17 11.44 -11.24
C ASP A 66 0.26 9.99 -11.07
N GLU A 67 -0.26 9.12 -11.94
CA GLU A 67 0.07 7.70 -11.86
C GLU A 67 1.48 7.45 -12.39
N HIS A 68 2.29 6.75 -11.59
CA HIS A 68 3.64 6.33 -11.94
C HIS A 68 3.68 4.81 -12.15
N HIS A 69 4.48 4.38 -13.12
CA HIS A 69 4.56 2.99 -13.57
C HIS A 69 5.96 2.44 -13.40
N PHE A 70 6.05 1.24 -12.82
CA PHE A 70 7.29 0.54 -12.50
C PHE A 70 7.21 -0.93 -12.91
N ASP A 71 8.34 -1.62 -12.94
CA ASP A 71 8.33 -3.09 -12.84
C ASP A 71 7.89 -3.53 -11.43
N LEU A 72 7.50 -4.81 -11.29
CA LEU A 72 6.95 -5.34 -10.04
C LEU A 72 7.94 -5.25 -8.87
N ASP A 73 9.23 -5.52 -9.11
CA ASP A 73 10.23 -5.58 -8.05
C ASP A 73 10.51 -4.16 -7.51
N THR A 74 10.64 -3.18 -8.40
CA THR A 74 10.75 -1.77 -8.06
C THR A 74 9.50 -1.30 -7.29
N ALA A 75 8.29 -1.62 -7.77
CA ALA A 75 7.06 -1.25 -7.09
C ALA A 75 6.94 -1.84 -5.69
N ARG A 76 7.38 -3.10 -5.50
CA ARG A 76 7.41 -3.76 -4.18
C ARG A 76 8.41 -3.10 -3.24
N ALA A 77 9.62 -2.82 -3.72
CA ALA A 77 10.64 -2.16 -2.92
C ALA A 77 10.18 -0.78 -2.44
N LEU A 78 9.63 0.02 -3.35
CA LEU A 78 9.05 1.34 -3.03
C LEU A 78 7.90 1.24 -2.03
N ALA A 79 7.00 0.27 -2.20
CA ALA A 79 5.87 0.09 -1.29
C ALA A 79 6.32 -0.36 0.13
N MET A 80 7.35 -1.18 0.23
CA MET A 80 7.91 -1.59 1.52
C MET A 80 8.55 -0.41 2.26
N ASP A 81 9.38 0.38 1.58
CA ASP A 81 9.98 1.57 2.16
C ASP A 81 8.93 2.59 2.61
N ALA A 82 7.96 2.85 1.72
CA ALA A 82 6.87 3.76 2.01
C ALA A 82 5.98 3.26 3.16
N ALA A 83 5.78 1.95 3.35
CA ALA A 83 4.98 1.43 4.46
C ALA A 83 5.61 1.70 5.83
N LEU A 84 6.94 1.88 5.87
CA LEU A 84 7.67 2.21 7.09
C LEU A 84 7.65 3.71 7.39
N THR A 85 7.59 4.55 6.36
CA THR A 85 7.76 6.01 6.47
C THR A 85 6.47 6.81 6.30
N VAL A 86 5.42 6.24 5.71
CA VAL A 86 4.18 6.95 5.42
C VAL A 86 3.53 7.46 6.70
N ALA A 87 3.31 8.77 6.73
CA ALA A 87 2.56 9.44 7.78
C ALA A 87 1.12 9.67 7.30
N VAL A 88 0.14 9.23 8.10
CA VAL A 88 -1.27 9.41 7.75
C VAL A 88 -1.72 10.83 8.10
N PRO A 89 -2.32 11.60 7.16
CA PRO A 89 -2.65 13.02 7.37
C PRO A 89 -3.59 13.30 8.54
N VAL A 90 -4.41 12.34 8.93
CA VAL A 90 -5.42 12.51 10.00
C VAL A 90 -4.77 12.65 11.38
N HIS A 91 -3.52 12.21 11.57
CA HIS A 91 -2.79 12.40 12.83
C HIS A 91 -1.30 12.70 12.68
N GLY A 92 -0.76 12.79 11.46
CA GLY A 92 0.67 12.99 11.22
C GLY A 92 1.56 11.86 11.76
N ARG A 93 0.96 10.70 12.09
CA ARG A 93 1.64 9.56 12.69
C ARG A 93 2.06 8.55 11.63
N THR A 94 3.25 7.99 11.82
CA THR A 94 3.76 6.83 11.09
C THR A 94 3.25 5.53 11.70
N ALA A 95 3.44 4.40 11.02
CA ALA A 95 3.13 3.09 11.59
C ALA A 95 3.93 2.82 12.88
N ALA A 96 5.18 3.29 12.95
CA ALA A 96 6.01 3.18 14.14
C ALA A 96 5.42 3.94 15.33
N ASP A 97 4.92 5.17 15.12
CA ASP A 97 4.29 5.98 16.17
C ASP A 97 3.04 5.31 16.73
N VAL A 98 2.25 4.69 15.86
CA VAL A 98 1.04 3.95 16.26
C VAL A 98 1.40 2.73 17.10
N LEU A 99 2.37 1.93 16.67
CA LEU A 99 2.83 0.75 17.42
C LEU A 99 3.45 1.11 18.77
N ALA A 100 4.15 2.24 18.86
CA ALA A 100 4.72 2.73 20.12
C ALA A 100 3.63 3.17 21.11
N ALA A 101 2.58 3.83 20.61
CA ALA A 101 1.43 4.25 21.42
C ALA A 101 0.65 3.03 21.97
N ASP A 102 0.46 2.00 21.16
CA ASP A 102 -0.26 0.78 21.55
C ASP A 102 0.45 0.04 22.68
N LYS A 103 1.78 -0.15 22.58
CA LYS A 103 2.60 -0.73 23.67
C LYS A 103 2.51 0.07 24.97
N SER A 104 2.38 1.39 24.88
CA SER A 104 2.28 2.26 26.05
C SER A 104 0.92 2.18 26.74
N ALA A 105 -0.14 1.80 26.00
CA ALA A 105 -1.48 1.60 26.56
C ALA A 105 -1.60 0.29 27.33
N VAL A 106 -0.81 -0.73 27.00
CA VAL A 106 -0.81 -2.05 27.66
C VAL A 106 -0.08 -2.03 29.02
N VAL A 107 0.76 -1.03 29.29
CA VAL A 107 1.60 -0.93 30.51
C VAL A 107 0.98 -0.03 31.59
N ARG A 108 -0.25 0.47 31.38
CA ARG A 108 -1.00 1.28 32.36
C ARG A 108 -2.13 0.49 32.99
#